data_AF-A0A7Z9VDS6-F1
#
_entry.id   AF-A0A7Z9VDS6-F1
#
_cell.length_a   1.000
_cell.length_b   1.000
_cell.length_c   1.000
_cell.angle_alpha   90.00
_cell.angle_beta   90.00
_cell.angle_gamma   90.00
#
_symmetry.space_group_name_H-M   'P 1'
#
loop_
_entity.id
_entity.type
_entity.pdbx_description
1 polymer ?
#
loop_
_entity_poly.entity_id
_entity_poly.type
_entity_poly.pdbx_seq_one_letter_code
_entity_poly.pdbx_strand_id
1 'polypeptide(L)'
;MSRNQINVSPIFLALATFIVFACATSINAQCDPGGGLGGTGADVIVGELTGTQSYGNAGGYYAFSVGTTSCNIGTEELDWIASTNNHPVIGQNMFRLKDGTFEQIGMSWLK
;
A
#
# COMPACT_ATOMS: atom_id res chain seq x y z
N MET A 1 -44.70 -27.20 -4.82
CA MET A 1 -43.25 -26.88 -4.85
C MET A 1 -42.86 -26.49 -3.43
N SER A 2 -42.46 -27.47 -2.62
CA SER A 2 -42.17 -27.29 -1.18
C SER A 2 -40.85 -26.54 -1.04
N ARG A 3 -40.86 -25.35 -0.44
CA ARG A 3 -39.64 -24.61 -0.11
C ARG A 3 -38.97 -25.29 1.09
N ASN A 4 -37.81 -25.91 0.88
CA ASN A 4 -36.93 -26.34 1.96
C ASN A 4 -36.47 -25.11 2.75
N GLN A 5 -37.14 -24.84 3.88
CA GLN A 5 -36.69 -23.85 4.85
C GLN A 5 -35.59 -24.50 5.68
N ILE A 6 -34.33 -24.17 5.40
CA ILE A 6 -33.20 -24.59 6.22
C ILE A 6 -33.34 -23.87 7.57
N ASN A 7 -33.74 -24.60 8.61
CA ASN A 7 -33.89 -24.07 9.95
C ASN A 7 -32.49 -23.89 10.59
N VAL A 8 -31.84 -22.78 10.30
CA VAL A 8 -30.56 -22.43 10.93
C VAL A 8 -30.82 -21.97 12.36
N SER A 9 -30.28 -22.71 13.33
CA SER A 9 -30.42 -22.35 14.75
C SER A 9 -29.85 -20.95 15.02
N PRO A 10 -30.50 -20.14 15.88
CA PRO A 10 -30.01 -18.80 16.23
C PRO A 10 -28.60 -18.84 16.83
N ILE A 11 -28.20 -19.96 17.43
CA ILE A 11 -26.83 -20.20 17.93
C ILE A 11 -25.84 -20.30 16.77
N PHE A 12 -26.20 -20.97 15.68
CA PHE A 12 -25.36 -21.07 14.48
C PHE A 12 -25.21 -19.71 13.79
N LEU A 13 -26.29 -18.91 13.76
CA LEU A 13 -26.24 -17.56 13.19
C LEU A 13 -25.39 -16.62 14.05
N ALA A 14 -25.48 -16.73 15.38
CA ALA A 14 -24.67 -15.94 16.33
C ALA A 14 -23.19 -16.33 16.33
N LEU A 15 -22.86 -17.61 16.17
CA LEU A 15 -21.47 -18.07 16.08
C LEU A 15 -20.83 -17.61 14.75
N ALA A 16 -21.59 -17.67 13.66
CA ALA A 16 -21.13 -17.23 12.34
C ALA A 16 -20.86 -15.70 12.31
N THR A 17 -21.70 -14.88 12.94
CA THR A 17 -21.46 -13.43 13.04
C THR A 17 -20.29 -13.08 13.96
N PHE A 18 -20.05 -13.86 15.02
CA PHE A 18 -18.90 -13.65 15.91
C PHE A 18 -17.55 -13.95 15.22
N ILE A 19 -17.48 -15.01 14.40
CA ILE A 19 -16.27 -15.38 13.65
C ILE A 19 -15.90 -14.32 12.61
N VAL A 20 -16.90 -13.72 11.94
CA VAL A 20 -16.65 -12.66 10.95
C VAL A 20 -16.16 -11.36 11.62
N PHE A 21 -16.65 -11.05 12.82
CA PHE A 21 -16.22 -9.85 13.57
C PHE A 21 -14.82 -10.00 14.19
N ALA A 22 -14.43 -11.22 14.60
CA ALA A 22 -13.11 -11.49 15.15
C ALA A 22 -11.99 -11.56 14.10
N CYS A 23 -12.32 -11.72 12.81
CA CYS A 23 -11.35 -11.85 11.72
C CYS A 23 -11.23 -10.57 10.85
N ALA A 24 -11.78 -9.44 11.31
CA ALA A 24 -11.53 -8.15 10.67
C ALA A 24 -10.13 -7.64 11.08
N THR A 25 -9.08 -8.35 10.69
CA THR A 25 -7.73 -7.80 10.74
C THR A 25 -7.61 -6.76 9.63
N SER A 26 -7.27 -5.54 10.00
CA SER A 26 -6.81 -4.54 9.04
C SER A 26 -5.58 -5.11 8.33
N ILE A 27 -5.67 -5.32 7.02
CA ILE A 27 -4.52 -5.59 6.15
C ILE A 27 -3.75 -4.26 6.06
N ASN A 28 -2.94 -3.96 7.07
CA ASN A 28 -1.95 -2.89 6.96
C ASN A 28 -0.81 -3.40 6.09
N ALA A 29 -0.19 -2.50 5.34
CA ALA A 29 1.02 -2.83 4.61
C ALA A 29 2.08 -3.43 5.53
N GLN A 30 2.68 -4.53 5.10
CA GLN A 30 3.56 -5.36 5.93
C GLN A 30 4.92 -4.68 6.10
N CYS A 31 5.02 -3.84 7.12
CA CYS A 31 6.26 -3.31 7.65
C CYS A 31 6.65 -4.17 8.85
N ASP A 32 7.26 -5.33 8.57
CA ASP A 32 7.75 -6.25 9.60
C ASP A 32 9.28 -6.40 9.47
N PRO A 33 10.06 -5.53 10.13
CA PRO A 33 11.52 -5.60 10.12
C PRO A 33 11.99 -6.97 10.65
N GLY A 34 12.67 -7.76 9.82
CA GLY A 34 13.08 -9.12 10.18
C GLY A 34 11.98 -10.18 10.14
N GLY A 35 10.78 -9.86 9.63
CA GLY A 35 9.60 -10.73 9.50
C GLY A 35 9.72 -11.92 8.55
N GLY A 36 10.92 -12.22 8.06
CA GLY A 36 11.21 -13.39 7.23
C GLY A 36 10.85 -13.28 5.75
N LEU A 37 10.36 -12.12 5.29
CA LEU A 37 10.06 -11.88 3.87
C LEU A 37 11.06 -10.94 3.17
N GLY A 38 11.85 -10.18 3.92
CA GLY A 38 12.93 -9.37 3.35
C GLY A 38 14.21 -10.15 3.12
N GLY A 39 15.09 -9.60 2.29
CA GLY A 39 16.41 -10.16 2.02
C GLY A 39 17.40 -10.02 3.20
N THR A 40 18.53 -10.73 3.11
CA THR A 40 19.71 -10.46 3.94
C THR A 40 20.24 -9.06 3.63
N GLY A 41 20.48 -8.26 4.65
CA GLY A 41 20.91 -6.87 4.51
C GLY A 41 19.76 -5.88 4.70
N ALA A 42 19.95 -4.63 4.27
CA ALA A 42 18.89 -3.63 4.28
C ALA A 42 17.98 -3.79 3.04
N ASP A 43 16.67 -3.74 3.23
CA ASP A 43 15.67 -4.00 2.17
C ASP A 43 14.48 -3.05 2.32
N VAL A 44 14.45 -2.00 1.49
CA VAL A 44 13.48 -0.91 1.59
C VAL A 44 12.34 -1.09 0.58
N ILE A 45 11.10 -1.01 1.08
CA ILE A 45 9.89 -1.02 0.27
C ILE A 45 9.02 0.22 0.52
N VAL A 46 8.09 0.47 -0.41
CA VAL A 46 6.93 1.32 -0.15
C VAL A 46 5.85 0.43 0.45
N GLY A 47 5.64 0.54 1.76
CA GLY A 47 4.60 -0.22 2.45
C GLY A 47 3.23 0.34 2.08
N GLU A 48 3.02 1.62 2.35
CA GLU A 48 1.70 2.23 2.23
C GLU A 48 1.73 3.47 1.32
N LEU A 49 0.64 3.69 0.60
CA LEU A 49 0.35 4.95 -0.08
C LEU A 49 -0.66 5.73 0.76
N THR A 50 -0.31 6.93 1.16
CA THR A 50 -1.10 7.76 2.07
C THR A 50 -1.33 9.16 1.50
N GLY A 51 -2.31 9.88 2.03
CA GLY A 51 -2.40 11.34 1.85
C GLY A 51 -2.36 11.84 0.40
N THR A 52 -3.03 11.15 -0.54
CA THR A 52 -3.12 11.58 -1.94
C THR A 52 -3.72 12.98 -2.02
N GLN A 53 -3.05 13.88 -2.75
CA GLN A 53 -3.46 15.27 -2.92
C GLN A 53 -3.47 15.66 -4.40
N SER A 54 -4.35 16.60 -4.72
CA SER A 54 -4.41 17.28 -6.02
C SER A 54 -4.20 18.78 -5.84
N TYR A 55 -3.44 19.39 -6.74
CA TYR A 55 -3.07 20.81 -6.67
C TYR A 55 -3.72 21.66 -7.76
N GLY A 56 -4.64 21.09 -8.53
CA GLY A 56 -5.33 21.80 -9.61
C GLY A 56 -4.45 22.01 -10.85
N ASN A 57 -4.92 22.89 -11.73
CA ASN A 57 -4.29 23.15 -13.03
C ASN A 57 -3.48 24.46 -13.00
N ALA A 58 -2.23 24.42 -13.44
CA ALA A 58 -1.37 25.59 -13.57
C ALA A 58 -0.44 25.41 -14.78
N GLY A 59 -0.40 26.41 -15.68
CA GLY A 59 0.46 26.37 -16.86
C GLY A 59 0.17 25.19 -17.82
N GLY A 60 -1.05 24.66 -17.81
CA GLY A 60 -1.44 23.49 -18.60
C GLY A 60 -1.08 22.14 -17.96
N TYR A 61 -0.46 22.14 -16.78
CA TYR A 61 -0.16 20.94 -16.01
C TYR A 61 -1.17 20.76 -14.89
N TYR A 62 -1.53 19.51 -14.60
CA TYR A 62 -2.25 19.15 -13.40
C TYR A 62 -1.32 18.36 -12.48
N ALA A 63 -1.17 18.82 -11.24
CA ALA A 63 -0.23 18.21 -10.30
C ALA A 63 -0.96 17.39 -9.22
N PHE A 64 -0.34 16.28 -8.85
CA PHE A 64 -0.76 15.39 -7.78
C PHE A 64 0.45 15.01 -6.93
N SER A 65 0.20 14.64 -5.68
CA SER A 65 1.18 13.96 -4.84
C SER A 65 0.54 12.79 -4.12
N VAL A 66 1.35 11.82 -3.74
CA VAL A 66 0.96 10.73 -2.86
C VAL A 66 2.05 10.57 -1.81
N GLY A 67 1.64 10.55 -0.55
CA GLY A 67 2.52 10.21 0.56
C GLY A 67 2.88 8.73 0.50
N THR A 68 4.04 8.38 1.04
CA THR A 68 4.48 6.99 1.17
C THR A 68 4.97 6.73 2.58
N THR A 69 4.68 5.54 3.07
CA THR A 69 5.33 4.96 4.25
C THR A 69 6.43 4.03 3.75
N SER A 70 7.68 4.40 3.97
CA SER A 70 8.85 3.57 3.68
C SER A 70 9.10 2.58 4.81
N CYS A 71 9.35 1.32 4.48
CA CYS A 71 9.59 0.27 5.46
C CYS A 71 10.83 -0.53 5.12
N ASN A 72 11.66 -0.79 6.13
CA ASN A 72 12.77 -1.72 6.04
C ASN A 72 12.27 -3.11 6.44
N ILE A 73 12.23 -4.04 5.50
CA ILE A 73 11.85 -5.44 5.75
C ILE A 73 13.07 -6.36 5.88
N GLY A 74 14.28 -5.80 5.72
CA GLY A 74 15.54 -6.52 5.78
C GLY A 74 15.99 -6.88 7.20
N THR A 75 17.14 -7.52 7.29
CA THR A 75 17.76 -7.94 8.56
C THR A 75 18.76 -6.93 9.12
N GLU A 76 19.14 -5.91 8.35
CA GLU A 76 20.06 -4.85 8.75
C GLU A 76 19.39 -3.47 8.69
N GLU A 77 19.87 -2.51 9.47
CA GLU A 77 19.36 -1.14 9.51
C GLU A 77 19.65 -0.39 8.20
N LEU A 78 18.75 0.52 7.80
CA LEU A 78 18.97 1.40 6.64
C LEU A 78 19.83 2.59 7.03
N ASP A 79 20.84 2.90 6.23
CA ASP A 79 21.61 4.13 6.37
C ASP A 79 20.80 5.35 5.92
N TRP A 80 20.85 6.42 6.72
CA TRP A 80 20.24 7.72 6.43
C TRP A 80 21.27 8.86 6.57
N ILE A 81 22.28 8.85 5.69
CA ILE A 81 23.39 9.82 5.78
C ILE A 81 23.08 11.07 4.95
N ALA A 82 22.77 12.16 5.64
CA ALA A 82 22.47 13.45 5.04
C ALA A 82 23.63 13.98 4.18
N SER A 83 23.29 14.76 3.13
CA SER A 83 24.24 15.41 2.21
C SER A 83 25.17 14.44 1.45
N THR A 84 24.89 13.15 1.48
CA THR A 84 25.52 12.11 0.63
C THR A 84 24.44 11.41 -0.17
N ASN A 85 24.79 10.48 -1.05
CA ASN A 85 23.84 9.60 -1.73
C ASN A 85 23.56 8.30 -0.95
N ASN A 86 24.06 8.16 0.29
CA ASN A 86 23.82 6.97 1.12
C ASN A 86 22.55 7.12 1.96
N HIS A 87 21.41 7.13 1.27
CA HIS A 87 20.07 7.06 1.85
C HIS A 87 19.08 6.53 0.79
N PRO A 88 17.99 5.87 1.19
CA PRO A 88 16.94 5.46 0.28
C PRO A 88 16.28 6.67 -0.39
N VAL A 89 15.96 6.53 -1.68
CA VAL A 89 15.19 7.51 -2.43
C VAL A 89 13.95 6.87 -3.04
N ILE A 90 12.84 7.59 -3.05
CA ILE A 90 11.58 7.11 -3.63
C ILE A 90 11.18 8.01 -4.80
N GLY A 91 11.11 7.42 -5.99
CA GLY A 91 10.62 8.07 -7.20
C GLY A 91 9.16 7.69 -7.48
N GLN A 92 8.37 8.66 -7.92
CA GLN A 92 6.97 8.46 -8.29
C GLN A 92 6.79 8.82 -9.76
N ASN A 93 6.28 7.87 -10.55
CA ASN A 93 6.01 8.06 -11.97
C ASN A 93 4.52 7.85 -12.23
N MET A 94 3.94 8.69 -13.10
CA MET A 94 2.54 8.60 -13.46
C MET A 94 2.41 8.09 -14.89
N PHE A 95 1.57 7.07 -15.04
CA PHE A 95 1.25 6.47 -16.33
C PHE A 95 -0.25 6.48 -16.56
N ARG A 96 -0.64 6.58 -17.83
CA ARG A 96 -2.02 6.53 -18.29
C ARG A 96 -2.18 5.38 -19.26
N LEU A 97 -3.14 4.50 -18.99
CA LEU A 97 -3.66 3.54 -19.96
C LEU A 97 -4.88 4.17 -20.65
N LYS A 98 -4.80 4.43 -21.95
CA LYS A 98 -5.90 4.98 -22.74
C LYS A 98 -5.88 4.38 -24.14
N ASP A 99 -7.03 3.91 -24.62
CA ASP A 99 -7.20 3.36 -25.98
C ASP A 99 -6.16 2.27 -26.32
N GLY A 100 -5.86 1.40 -25.34
CA GLY A 100 -4.85 0.34 -25.47
C GLY A 100 -3.39 0.81 -25.40
N THR A 101 -3.13 2.10 -25.23
CA THR A 101 -1.78 2.67 -25.12
C THR A 101 -1.45 2.99 -23.66
N PHE A 102 -0.29 2.50 -23.20
CA PHE A 102 0.27 2.85 -21.90
C PHE A 102 1.33 3.94 -22.08
N GLU A 103 1.07 5.14 -21.54
CA GLU A 103 1.90 6.33 -21.74
C GLU A 103 2.39 6.89 -20.39
N GLN A 104 3.67 7.25 -20.30
CA GLN A 104 4.20 8.01 -19.15
C GLN A 104 3.82 9.48 -19.29
N ILE A 105 3.11 10.02 -18.32
CA ILE A 105 2.55 11.39 -18.35
C ILE A 105 3.11 12.31 -17.26
N GLY A 106 3.93 11.78 -16.36
CA GLY A 106 4.54 12.57 -15.29
C GLY A 106 5.62 11.80 -14.53
N MET A 107 6.55 12.56 -13.95
CA MET A 107 7.65 12.08 -13.13
C MET A 107 7.83 13.04 -11.95
N SER A 108 8.03 12.52 -10.75
CA SER A 108 8.35 13.30 -9.57
C SER A 108 9.86 13.55 -9.45
N TRP A 109 10.20 14.50 -8.60
CA TRP A 109 11.52 14.54 -7.98
C TRP A 109 11.65 13.38 -6.98
N LEU A 110 12.89 13.00 -6.68
CA LEU A 110 13.17 11.99 -5.66
C LEU A 110 12.95 12.59 -4.27
N LYS A 111 12.19 11.88 -3.44
CA LYS A 111 12.14 12.10 -1.98
C LYS A 111 13.23 11.29 -1.31
#